data_AF-A0A376VWW1-F1
#
_entry.id   AF-A0A376VWW1-F1
#
_cell.length_a   1.000
_cell.length_b   1.000
_cell.length_c   1.000
_cell.angle_alpha   90.00
_cell.angle_beta   90.00
_cell.angle_gamma   90.00
#
_symmetry.space_group_name_H-M   'P 1'
#
loop_
_entity.id
_entity.type
_entity.pdbx_description
1 polymer ?
#
loop_
_entity_poly.entity_id
_entity_poly.type
_entity_poly.pdbx_seq_one_letter_code
_entity_poly.pdbx_strand_id
1 'polypeptide(L)'
;MKQYKFQGRYTGTDYIKTLTESGSLPADMIAGSNKAKNAWGGDVTIAATSNKYGYTITSKAVPKENCVELINSLRSSSMFTKIKGQTPASVDPVTVCSAATNDITLETSS
;
A
#
# COMPACT_ATOMS: atom_id res chain seq x y z
N MET A 1 2.71 2.86 10.36
CA MET A 1 2.44 4.20 9.78
C MET A 1 1.78 5.18 10.74
N LYS A 2 0.70 4.84 11.46
CA LYS A 2 -0.03 5.79 12.34
C LYS A 2 0.86 6.61 13.29
N GLN A 3 1.86 5.97 13.89
CA GLN A 3 2.81 6.59 14.83
C GLN A 3 3.76 7.65 14.22
N TYR A 4 3.85 7.76 12.90
CA TYR A 4 4.76 8.71 12.22
C TYR A 4 4.07 10.00 11.80
N LYS A 5 2.89 10.29 12.37
CA LYS A 5 2.26 11.59 12.20
C LYS A 5 2.96 12.63 13.07
N PHE A 6 3.26 13.78 12.49
CA PHE A 6 3.67 14.98 13.22
C PHE A 6 2.53 15.99 13.16
N GLN A 7 2.02 16.41 14.33
CA GLN A 7 0.85 17.30 14.43
C GLN A 7 -0.36 16.82 13.60
N GLY A 8 -0.61 15.50 13.60
CA GLY A 8 -1.73 14.89 12.88
C GLY A 8 -1.52 14.68 11.38
N ARG A 9 -0.34 15.01 10.84
CA ARG A 9 -0.02 14.94 9.40
C ARG A 9 1.20 14.08 9.09
N TYR A 10 1.20 13.49 7.90
CA TYR A 10 2.34 12.81 7.31
C TYR A 10 3.24 13.80 6.57
N THR A 11 4.40 14.09 7.15
CA THR A 11 5.36 15.08 6.63
C THR A 11 6.69 14.48 6.19
N GLY A 12 6.90 13.18 6.43
CA GLY A 12 8.08 12.46 5.97
C GLY A 12 8.14 12.34 4.45
N THR A 13 9.36 12.18 3.95
CA THR A 13 9.68 12.09 2.52
C THR A 13 10.02 10.67 2.07
N ASP A 14 10.58 9.85 2.97
CA ASP A 14 10.94 8.45 2.71
C ASP A 14 10.45 7.55 3.85
N TYR A 15 9.21 7.08 3.72
CA TYR A 15 8.58 6.23 4.71
C TYR A 15 9.14 4.81 4.74
N ILE A 16 9.67 4.30 3.62
CA ILE A 16 10.29 2.97 3.61
C ILE A 16 11.55 2.97 4.47
N LYS A 17 12.41 3.98 4.31
CA LYS A 17 13.56 4.19 5.18
C LYS A 17 13.15 4.27 6.65
N THR A 18 12.20 5.14 6.97
CA THR A 18 11.73 5.33 8.36
C THR A 18 11.20 4.03 8.98
N LEU A 19 10.41 3.25 8.23
CA LEU A 19 9.89 1.97 8.72
C LEU A 19 10.98 0.91 8.87
N THR A 20 11.98 0.92 8.00
CA THR A 20 13.13 0.01 8.05
C THR A 20 13.99 0.30 9.28
N GLU A 21 14.38 1.55 9.49
CA GLU A 21 15.26 1.97 10.60
C GLU A 21 14.59 1.78 11.98
N SER A 22 13.26 1.87 12.04
CA SER A 22 12.48 1.63 13.25
C SER A 22 12.10 0.16 13.46
N GLY A 23 12.49 -0.75 12.56
CA GLY A 23 12.15 -2.18 12.64
C GLY A 23 10.66 -2.49 12.43
N SER A 24 9.87 -1.53 11.94
CA SER A 24 8.43 -1.70 11.71
C SER A 24 8.09 -2.33 10.35
N LEU A 25 9.05 -2.36 9.41
CA LEU A 25 8.90 -3.08 8.15
C LEU A 25 9.39 -4.53 8.32
N PRO A 26 8.56 -5.55 8.02
CA PRO A 26 9.00 -6.95 8.09
C PRO A 26 10.24 -7.22 7.23
N ALA A 27 11.16 -8.05 7.74
CA ALA A 27 12.45 -8.29 7.09
C ALA A 27 12.31 -8.80 5.64
N ASP A 28 11.34 -9.67 5.37
CA ASP A 28 11.08 -10.22 4.03
C ASP A 28 10.63 -9.17 3.02
N MET A 29 10.10 -8.04 3.50
CA MET A 29 9.73 -6.91 2.65
C MET A 29 10.92 -6.00 2.34
N ILE A 30 12.07 -6.13 3.00
CA ILE A 30 13.23 -5.27 2.76
C ILE A 30 13.96 -5.73 1.49
N ALA A 31 14.10 -4.83 0.52
CA ALA A 31 14.82 -5.07 -0.74
C ALA A 31 16.23 -4.43 -0.75
N GLY A 32 16.65 -3.82 0.37
CA GLY A 32 17.90 -3.07 0.50
C GLY A 32 17.78 -1.62 0.02
N SER A 33 18.76 -0.78 0.35
CA SER A 33 18.87 0.61 -0.12
C SER A 33 17.58 1.44 0.03
N ASN A 34 16.89 1.33 1.18
CA ASN A 34 15.61 1.99 1.46
C ASN A 34 14.46 1.62 0.50
N LYS A 35 14.50 0.42 -0.07
CA LYS A 35 13.43 -0.12 -0.91
C LYS A 35 12.70 -1.25 -0.20
N ALA A 36 11.42 -1.37 -0.53
CA ALA A 36 10.58 -2.46 -0.08
C ALA A 36 10.06 -3.27 -1.29
N LYS A 37 9.78 -4.54 -1.07
CA LYS A 37 9.19 -5.46 -2.02
C LYS A 37 7.99 -6.18 -1.42
N ASN A 38 7.09 -6.64 -2.27
CA ASN A 38 6.01 -7.54 -1.91
C ASN A 38 6.46 -9.01 -2.02
N ALA A 39 5.57 -9.94 -1.68
CA ALA A 39 5.82 -11.37 -1.71
C ALA A 39 6.19 -11.91 -3.11
N TRP A 40 5.88 -11.17 -4.17
CA TRP A 40 6.14 -11.54 -5.57
C TRP A 40 7.34 -10.81 -6.17
N GLY A 41 8.12 -10.10 -5.33
CA GLY A 41 9.31 -9.38 -5.77
C GLY A 41 9.05 -8.02 -6.45
N GLY A 42 7.79 -7.58 -6.52
CA GLY A 42 7.46 -6.26 -7.03
C GLY A 42 7.67 -5.16 -5.99
N ASP A 43 8.05 -3.96 -6.45
CA ASP A 43 8.32 -2.82 -5.57
C ASP A 43 7.11 -2.43 -4.72
N VAL A 44 7.39 -2.02 -3.48
CA VAL A 44 6.41 -1.42 -2.57
C VAL A 44 6.84 0.01 -2.26
N THR A 45 5.94 0.96 -2.50
CA THR A 45 6.13 2.38 -2.15
C THR A 45 5.07 2.85 -1.17
N ILE A 46 5.45 3.81 -0.32
CA ILE A 46 4.54 4.47 0.61
C ILE A 46 4.73 5.98 0.46
N ALA A 47 3.62 6.69 0.23
CA ALA A 47 3.62 8.14 0.11
C ALA A 47 2.44 8.74 0.88
N ALA A 48 2.64 9.93 1.44
CA ALA A 48 1.53 10.68 2.03
C ALA A 48 0.49 11.03 0.95
N THR A 49 -0.79 11.06 1.31
CA THR A 49 -1.82 11.66 0.46
C THR A 49 -1.55 13.16 0.27
N SER A 50 -2.11 13.78 -0.77
CA SER A 50 -1.88 15.20 -1.06
C SER A 50 -2.27 16.13 0.11
N ASN A 51 -3.34 15.79 0.85
CA ASN A 51 -3.76 16.52 2.05
C ASN A 51 -2.99 16.15 3.33
N LYS A 52 -2.05 15.19 3.24
CA LYS A 52 -1.17 14.71 4.32
C LYS A 52 -1.89 14.07 5.52
N TYR A 53 -3.20 13.83 5.43
CA TYR A 53 -3.95 13.19 6.52
C TYR A 53 -3.98 11.67 6.44
N GLY A 54 -3.51 11.11 5.33
CA GLY A 54 -3.41 9.68 5.10
C GLY A 54 -2.14 9.34 4.33
N TYR A 55 -2.03 8.07 3.96
CA TYR A 55 -0.95 7.58 3.10
C TYR A 55 -1.50 6.57 2.10
N THR A 56 -0.78 6.44 1.00
CA THR A 56 -0.97 5.43 -0.03
C THR A 56 0.13 4.38 0.08
N ILE A 57 -0.24 3.12 -0.06
CA ILE A 57 0.68 2.00 -0.26
C ILE A 57 0.48 1.52 -1.68
N THR A 58 1.54 1.47 -2.50
CA THR A 58 1.48 0.88 -3.84
C THR A 58 2.34 -0.37 -3.87
N SER A 59 1.74 -1.51 -4.21
CA SER A 59 2.42 -2.78 -4.45
C SER A 59 2.41 -3.09 -5.95
N LYS A 60 3.58 -3.21 -6.56
CA LYS A 60 3.71 -3.44 -8.01
C LYS A 60 3.73 -4.92 -8.38
N ALA A 61 3.39 -5.21 -9.63
CA ALA A 61 3.58 -6.52 -10.24
C ALA A 61 2.94 -7.70 -9.48
N VAL A 62 1.77 -7.48 -8.85
CA VAL A 62 1.04 -8.55 -8.15
C VAL A 62 0.38 -9.48 -9.18
N PRO A 63 0.63 -10.80 -9.16
CA PRO A 63 0.00 -11.74 -10.08
C PRO A 63 -1.53 -11.65 -10.05
N LYS A 64 -2.17 -11.91 -11.20
CA LYS A 64 -3.62 -11.78 -11.38
C LYS A 64 -4.45 -12.42 -10.25
N GLU A 65 -4.21 -13.69 -9.96
CA GLU A 65 -4.98 -14.46 -8.96
C GLU A 65 -4.83 -13.84 -7.56
N ASN A 66 -3.60 -13.52 -7.16
CA ASN A 66 -3.33 -12.86 -5.88
C ASN A 66 -3.90 -11.44 -5.81
N CYS A 67 -3.93 -10.71 -6.92
CA CYS A 67 -4.55 -9.38 -6.98
C CYS A 67 -6.05 -9.48 -6.65
N VAL A 68 -6.75 -10.44 -7.28
CA VAL A 68 -8.18 -10.68 -7.03
C VAL A 68 -8.42 -11.07 -5.57
N GLU A 69 -7.61 -11.99 -5.04
CA GLU A 69 -7.71 -12.45 -3.65
C GLU A 69 -7.47 -11.31 -2.64
N LEU A 70 -6.41 -10.52 -2.84
CA LEU A 70 -6.11 -9.36 -2.01
C LEU A 70 -7.27 -8.37 -2.02
N ILE A 71 -7.80 -8.00 -3.19
CA ILE A 71 -8.90 -7.03 -3.24
C ILE A 71 -10.14 -7.58 -2.52
N ASN A 72 -10.46 -8.86 -2.70
CA ASN A 72 -11.57 -9.50 -2.00
C ASN A 72 -11.42 -9.48 -0.47
N SER A 73 -10.20 -9.65 0.05
CA SER A 73 -9.94 -9.57 1.50
C SER A 73 -9.93 -8.12 2.03
N LEU A 74 -9.43 -7.18 1.22
CA LEU A 74 -9.23 -5.79 1.65
C LEU A 74 -10.50 -4.95 1.54
N ARG A 75 -11.43 -5.28 0.64
CA ARG A 75 -12.64 -4.48 0.41
C ARG A 75 -13.60 -4.42 1.61
N SER A 76 -13.52 -5.40 2.51
CA SER A 76 -14.27 -5.42 3.78
C SER A 76 -13.52 -4.74 4.92
N SER A 77 -12.26 -4.36 4.72
CA SER A 77 -11.46 -3.70 5.76
C SER A 77 -11.84 -2.24 5.89
N SER A 78 -12.11 -1.80 7.11
CA SER A 78 -12.31 -0.38 7.44
C SER A 78 -11.02 0.44 7.44
N MET A 79 -9.86 -0.20 7.21
CA MET A 79 -8.56 0.48 7.19
C MET A 79 -8.36 1.34 5.95
N PHE A 80 -8.94 0.95 4.81
CA PHE A 80 -8.70 1.59 3.53
C PHE A 80 -9.88 2.47 3.11
N THR A 81 -9.57 3.67 2.67
CA THR A 81 -10.56 4.59 2.10
C THR A 81 -10.71 4.43 0.60
N LYS A 82 -9.65 3.96 -0.08
CA LYS A 82 -9.69 3.60 -1.50
C LYS A 82 -8.83 2.38 -1.80
N ILE A 83 -9.27 1.59 -2.77
CA ILE A 83 -8.51 0.52 -3.42
C ILE A 83 -8.48 0.84 -4.91
N LYS A 84 -7.29 0.96 -5.50
CA LYS A 84 -7.07 1.40 -6.89
C LYS A 84 -7.90 2.64 -7.27
N GLY A 85 -7.97 3.60 -6.36
CA GLY A 85 -8.67 4.88 -6.55
C GLY A 85 -10.20 4.85 -6.34
N GLN A 86 -10.78 3.69 -6.02
CA GLN A 86 -12.23 3.52 -5.84
C GLN A 86 -12.58 3.22 -4.38
N THR A 87 -13.80 3.54 -3.96
CA THR A 87 -14.32 3.12 -2.63
C THR A 87 -14.25 1.59 -2.52
N PRO A 88 -13.74 1.01 -1.41
CA PRO A 88 -13.49 -0.41 -1.29
C PRO A 88 -14.67 -1.31 -1.68
N ALA A 89 -15.88 -0.99 -1.21
CA ALA A 89 -17.10 -1.75 -1.50
C ALA A 89 -17.53 -1.75 -2.98
N SER A 90 -17.05 -0.79 -3.77
CA SER A 90 -17.40 -0.64 -5.19
C SER A 90 -16.38 -1.28 -6.13
N VAL A 91 -15.26 -1.78 -5.60
CA VAL A 91 -14.19 -2.34 -6.43
C VAL A 91 -14.60 -3.73 -6.91
N ASP A 92 -14.75 -3.88 -8.23
CA ASP A 92 -14.80 -5.18 -8.89
C ASP A 92 -13.37 -5.74 -9.09
N PRO A 93 -12.98 -6.79 -8.36
CA PRO A 93 -11.64 -7.35 -8.43
C PRO A 93 -11.27 -7.86 -9.83
N VAL A 94 -12.22 -8.45 -10.57
CA VAL A 94 -11.94 -9.07 -11.88
C VAL A 94 -11.60 -8.00 -12.91
N THR A 95 -12.33 -6.89 -12.87
CA THR A 95 -12.10 -5.75 -13.75
C THR A 95 -10.77 -5.06 -13.47
N VAL A 96 -10.45 -4.81 -12.19
CA VAL A 96 -9.23 -4.06 -11.83
C VAL A 96 -7.94 -4.89 -11.79
N CYS A 97 -8.06 -6.22 -11.80
CA CYS A 97 -6.97 -7.19 -11.87
C CYS A 97 -6.97 -7.97 -13.20
N SER A 98 -7.11 -7.29 -14.33
CA SER A 98 -7.29 -7.93 -15.64
C SER A 98 -5.98 -8.41 -16.28
N ALA A 99 -4.86 -7.76 -15.97
CA ALA A 99 -3.53 -8.06 -16.53
C ALA A 99 -2.87 -9.27 -15.83
N ALA A 100 -1.82 -9.82 -16.46
CA ALA A 100 -1.03 -10.92 -15.90
C ALA A 100 -0.41 -10.55 -14.54
N THR A 101 0.09 -9.31 -14.44
CA THR A 101 0.51 -8.68 -13.20
C THR A 101 -0.14 -7.30 -13.08
N ASN A 102 -0.43 -6.89 -11.85
CA ASN A 102 -1.23 -5.71 -11.56
C ASN A 102 -0.60 -4.89 -10.44
N ASP A 103 -0.61 -3.57 -10.59
CA ASP A 103 -0.27 -2.67 -9.51
C ASP A 103 -1.51 -2.44 -8.64
N ILE A 104 -1.34 -2.49 -7.33
CA ILE A 104 -2.41 -2.27 -6.34
C ILE A 104 -2.03 -1.05 -5.51
N THR A 105 -2.89 -0.04 -5.50
CA THR A 105 -2.75 1.14 -4.63
C THR A 105 -3.84 1.13 -3.57
N LEU A 106 -3.45 1.26 -2.32
CA LEU A 106 -4.34 1.30 -1.16
C LEU A 106 -4.19 2.67 -0.48
N GLU A 107 -5.28 3.43 -0.35
CA GLU A 107 -5.30 4.70 0.36
C GLU A 107 -5.90 4.53 1.76
N THR A 108 -5.36 5.26 2.74
CA THR A 108 -5.86 5.32 4.11
C THR A 108 -6.17 6.77 4.49
N SER A 109 -6.96 6.97 5.55
CA SER A 109 -7.19 8.29 6.20
C SER A 109 -6.60 8.39 7.61
N SER A 110 -5.81 7.36 8.00
CA SER A 110 -5.32 7.21 9.37
C SER A 110 -4.30 8.24 9.72
#